data_AF-A0A4S8I747-F1
#
_entry.id   AF-A0A4S8I747-F1
#
_cell.length_a   1.000
_cell.length_b   1.000
_cell.length_c   1.000
_cell.angle_alpha   90.00
_cell.angle_beta   90.00
_cell.angle_gamma   90.00
#
_symmetry.space_group_name_H-M   'P 1'
#
loop_
_entity.id
_entity.type
_entity.pdbx_description
1 polymer ?
#
loop_
_entity_poly.entity_id
_entity_poly.type
_entity_poly.pdbx_seq_one_letter_code
_entity_poly.pdbx_strand_id
1 'polypeptide(L)'
;MALRECVILGIPTICLIDTNCDPDLADISIPANDDAIASIRLELTMNPLISAASVIAAGLAVGLASIGPGVGQGTAAGQAVEGIARQPEAEGKIRGTLLLSLAFMEALTIYGLVVALALLFANPFV
;
A
#
# COMPACT_ATOMS: atom_id res chain seq x y z
N MET A 1 -9.08 -9.56 13.48
CA MET A 1 -9.75 -8.74 14.52
C MET A 1 -10.10 -7.35 13.97
N ALA A 2 -9.14 -6.61 13.41
CA ALA A 2 -9.39 -5.30 12.78
C ALA A 2 -10.43 -5.33 11.64
N LEU A 3 -10.39 -6.33 10.74
CA LEU A 3 -11.38 -6.45 9.66
C LEU A 3 -12.83 -6.52 10.17
N ARG A 4 -13.07 -7.33 11.21
CA ARG A 4 -14.42 -7.53 11.75
C ARG A 4 -14.98 -6.25 12.36
N GLU A 5 -14.13 -5.42 12.97
CA GLU A 5 -14.54 -4.09 13.45
C GLU A 5 -14.86 -3.15 12.28
N CYS A 6 -14.04 -3.13 11.23
CA CYS A 6 -14.31 -2.31 10.05
C CYS A 6 -15.63 -2.71 9.34
N VAL A 7 -15.92 -4.00 9.24
CA VAL A 7 -17.18 -4.52 8.66
C VAL A 7 -18.39 -4.08 9.49
N ILE A 8 -18.31 -4.11 10.83
CA ILE A 8 -19.39 -3.65 11.72
C ILE A 8 -19.63 -2.14 11.56
N LEU A 9 -18.57 -1.36 11.31
CA LEU A 9 -18.63 0.09 11.14
C LEU A 9 -19.01 0.52 9.71
N GLY A 10 -19.18 -0.42 8.77
CA GLY A 10 -19.47 -0.11 7.37
C GLY A 10 -18.35 0.63 6.66
N ILE A 11 -17.10 0.48 7.12
CA ILE A 11 -15.92 1.10 6.51
C ILE A 11 -15.45 0.19 5.37
N PRO A 12 -15.35 0.68 4.12
CA PRO A 12 -14.82 -0.12 3.02
C PRO A 12 -13.41 -0.60 3.34
N THR A 13 -13.20 -1.91 3.24
CA THR A 13 -11.94 -2.59 3.58
C THR A 13 -11.20 -3.06 2.33
N ILE A 14 -9.92 -2.70 2.24
CA ILE A 14 -9.00 -3.20 1.21
C ILE A 14 -7.97 -4.09 1.91
N CYS A 15 -7.83 -5.35 1.50
CA CYS A 15 -6.98 -6.32 2.20
C CYS A 15 -6.12 -7.16 1.25
N LEU A 16 -4.83 -7.30 1.57
CA LEU A 16 -3.94 -8.27 0.94
C LEU A 16 -4.25 -9.66 1.51
N ILE A 17 -4.72 -10.56 0.66
CA ILE A 17 -5.17 -11.91 1.03
C ILE A 17 -4.17 -12.96 0.52
N ASP A 18 -3.82 -13.88 1.43
CA ASP A 18 -3.04 -15.09 1.19
C ASP A 18 -3.97 -16.29 0.89
N THR A 19 -3.46 -17.45 0.43
CA THR A 19 -4.27 -18.64 0.02
C THR A 19 -5.22 -19.14 1.11
N ASN A 20 -4.88 -18.87 2.36
CA ASN A 20 -5.55 -19.31 3.57
C ASN A 20 -6.49 -18.26 4.17
N CYS A 21 -6.53 -17.05 3.60
CA CYS A 21 -7.50 -16.01 3.98
C CYS A 21 -8.76 -16.14 3.15
N ASP A 22 -9.91 -16.13 3.84
CA ASP A 22 -11.22 -16.10 3.20
C ASP A 22 -11.44 -14.72 2.53
N PRO A 23 -11.59 -14.67 1.20
CA PRO A 23 -11.61 -13.44 0.41
C PRO A 23 -12.92 -12.65 0.57
N ASP A 24 -13.97 -13.24 1.12
CA ASP A 24 -15.28 -12.61 1.31
C ASP A 24 -15.31 -11.68 2.54
N LEU A 25 -14.22 -11.64 3.30
CA LEU A 25 -14.08 -10.80 4.49
C LEU A 25 -13.75 -9.34 4.18
N ALA A 26 -13.30 -9.00 2.96
CA ALA A 26 -12.98 -7.63 2.56
C ALA A 26 -13.81 -7.17 1.36
N ASP A 27 -14.10 -5.87 1.29
CA ASP A 27 -14.86 -5.28 0.17
C ASP A 27 -14.04 -5.28 -1.13
N ILE A 28 -12.72 -5.08 -1.01
CA ILE A 28 -11.77 -5.20 -2.11
C ILE A 28 -10.62 -6.09 -1.64
N SER A 29 -10.59 -7.29 -2.18
CA SER A 29 -9.61 -8.31 -1.84
C SER A 29 -8.49 -8.29 -2.88
N ILE A 30 -7.26 -8.00 -2.42
CA ILE A 30 -6.07 -7.96 -3.28
C ILE A 30 -5.30 -9.27 -3.10
N PRO A 31 -5.28 -10.15 -4.11
CA PRO A 31 -4.61 -11.43 -4.02
C PRO A 31 -3.08 -11.22 -3.98
N ALA A 32 -2.44 -11.70 -2.91
CA ALA A 32 -1.02 -11.55 -2.65
C ALA A 32 -0.23 -12.88 -2.72
N ASN A 33 -0.91 -13.98 -3.05
CA ASN A 33 -0.33 -15.34 -3.13
C ASN A 33 0.37 -15.62 -4.49
N ASP A 34 1.17 -16.69 -4.58
CA ASP A 34 1.79 -17.17 -5.84
C ASP A 34 0.77 -17.54 -6.93
N ASP A 35 -0.42 -18.02 -6.56
CA ASP A 35 -1.55 -18.23 -7.48
C ASP A 35 -2.06 -16.92 -8.10
N ALA A 36 -1.92 -15.78 -7.42
CA ALA A 36 -2.30 -14.46 -7.94
C ALA A 36 -1.46 -14.06 -9.16
N ILE A 37 -0.19 -14.50 -9.20
CA ILE A 37 0.70 -14.30 -10.35
C ILE A 37 0.17 -15.07 -11.56
N ALA A 38 -0.40 -16.27 -11.35
CA ALA A 38 -1.05 -17.04 -12.40
C ALA A 38 -2.34 -16.36 -12.88
N SER A 39 -3.11 -15.73 -11.98
CA SER A 39 -4.32 -14.95 -12.33
C SER A 39 -3.99 -13.71 -13.16
N ILE A 40 -2.96 -12.93 -12.75
CA ILE A 40 -2.42 -11.81 -13.56
C ILE A 40 -2.07 -12.30 -14.95
N ARG A 41 -1.38 -13.45 -15.06
CA ARG A 41 -0.98 -14.00 -16.36
C ARG A 41 -2.18 -14.38 -17.24
N LEU A 42 -3.30 -14.78 -16.64
CA LEU A 42 -4.52 -15.19 -17.34
C LEU A 42 -5.37 -13.98 -17.79
N GLU A 43 -5.57 -12.98 -16.93
CA GLU A 43 -6.30 -11.73 -17.22
C GLU A 43 -5.64 -10.94 -18.38
N LEU A 44 -4.31 -10.89 -18.36
CA LEU A 44 -3.50 -10.14 -19.33
C LEU A 44 -3.54 -10.73 -20.77
N THR A 45 -4.22 -11.85 -20.97
CA THR A 45 -4.33 -12.52 -22.28
C THR A 45 -5.45 -11.95 -23.17
N MET A 46 -6.39 -11.16 -22.63
CA MET A 46 -7.55 -10.66 -23.39
C MET A 46 -7.22 -9.52 -24.37
N ASN A 47 -6.16 -8.73 -24.12
CA ASN A 47 -5.55 -7.83 -25.11
C ASN A 47 -4.09 -7.48 -24.72
N PRO A 48 -3.06 -7.97 -25.44
CA PRO A 48 -1.66 -7.83 -25.03
C PRO A 48 -1.18 -6.38 -24.95
N LEU A 49 -1.79 -5.46 -25.71
CA LEU A 49 -1.43 -4.04 -25.68
C LEU A 49 -1.91 -3.37 -24.38
N ILE A 50 -3.15 -3.62 -23.98
CA ILE A 50 -3.76 -3.05 -22.76
C ILE A 50 -3.07 -3.64 -21.53
N SER A 51 -2.78 -4.94 -21.56
CA SER A 51 -1.99 -5.63 -20.55
C SER A 51 -0.62 -4.96 -20.34
N ALA A 52 0.18 -4.80 -21.40
CA ALA A 52 1.50 -4.22 -21.31
C ALA A 52 1.45 -2.76 -20.80
N ALA A 53 0.48 -1.98 -21.28
CA ALA A 53 0.28 -0.60 -20.82
C ALA A 53 -0.07 -0.54 -19.33
N SER A 54 -0.88 -1.47 -18.83
CA SER A 54 -1.34 -1.49 -17.44
C SER A 54 -0.23 -1.88 -16.46
N VAL A 55 0.64 -2.83 -16.84
CA VAL A 55 1.83 -3.19 -16.05
C VAL A 55 2.81 -2.02 -15.95
N ILE A 56 3.05 -1.33 -17.06
CA ILE A 56 3.93 -0.14 -17.08
C ILE A 56 3.32 0.99 -16.23
N ALA A 57 2.03 1.26 -16.40
CA ALA A 57 1.31 2.29 -15.65
C ALA A 57 1.32 2.00 -14.14
N ALA A 58 1.11 0.73 -13.74
CA ALA A 58 1.18 0.31 -12.34
C ALA A 58 2.58 0.50 -11.75
N GLY A 59 3.63 0.10 -12.47
CA GLY A 59 5.02 0.31 -12.03
C GLY A 59 5.35 1.79 -11.86
N LEU A 60 4.90 2.65 -12.79
CA LEU A 60 5.07 4.10 -12.68
C LEU A 60 4.26 4.70 -11.53
N ALA A 61 3.02 4.24 -11.31
CA ALA A 61 2.17 4.73 -10.23
C ALA A 61 2.81 4.48 -8.85
N VAL A 62 3.27 3.25 -8.58
CA VAL A 62 3.96 2.94 -7.32
C VAL A 62 5.31 3.65 -7.23
N GLY A 63 6.09 3.63 -8.31
CA GLY A 63 7.42 4.24 -8.36
C GLY A 63 7.36 5.72 -8.02
N LEU A 64 6.49 6.49 -8.68
CA LEU A 64 6.34 7.93 -8.44
C LEU A 64 5.69 8.24 -7.10
N ALA A 65 4.71 7.45 -6.66
CA ALA A 65 4.07 7.64 -5.36
C ALA A 65 5.05 7.43 -4.19
N SER A 66 6.08 6.60 -4.35
CA SER A 66 7.04 6.27 -3.29
C SER A 66 8.15 7.32 -3.09
N ILE A 67 8.38 8.22 -4.06
CA ILE A 67 9.49 9.20 -4.00
C ILE A 67 9.31 10.19 -2.85
N GLY A 68 8.13 10.82 -2.76
CA GLY A 68 7.83 11.83 -1.73
C GLY A 68 7.96 11.26 -0.31
N PRO A 69 7.26 10.16 -0.01
CA PRO A 69 7.40 9.44 1.26
C PRO A 69 8.85 9.01 1.53
N GLY A 70 9.54 8.40 0.56
CA GLY A 70 10.93 7.96 0.77
C GLY A 70 11.88 9.09 1.20
N VAL A 71 11.79 10.27 0.57
CA VAL A 71 12.59 11.45 0.95
C VAL A 71 12.14 12.05 2.29
N GLY A 72 10.83 12.17 2.49
CA GLY A 72 10.27 12.74 3.71
C GLY A 72 10.55 11.92 4.95
N GLN A 73 10.41 10.59 4.87
CA GLN A 73 10.67 9.67 5.97
C GLN A 73 12.15 9.64 6.34
N GLY A 74 13.06 9.62 5.34
CA GLY A 74 14.50 9.66 5.60
C GLY A 74 14.91 10.94 6.35
N THR A 75 14.37 12.08 5.93
CA THR A 75 14.65 13.38 6.57
C THR A 75 14.06 13.44 7.98
N ALA A 76 12.80 13.05 8.16
CA ALA A 76 12.12 13.05 9.45
C ALA A 76 12.78 12.11 10.45
N ALA A 77 13.17 10.90 10.00
CA ALA A 77 13.89 9.94 10.84
C ALA A 77 15.27 10.48 11.25
N GLY A 78 16.02 11.10 10.33
CA GLY A 78 17.30 11.72 10.63
C GLY A 78 17.19 12.81 11.70
N GLN A 79 16.23 13.73 11.54
CA GLN A 79 15.98 14.79 12.53
C GLN A 79 15.49 14.24 13.87
N ALA A 80 14.68 13.17 13.87
CA ALA A 80 14.25 12.53 15.10
C ALA A 80 15.42 11.89 15.86
N VAL A 81 16.34 11.20 15.16
CA VAL A 81 17.55 10.63 15.77
C VAL A 81 18.44 11.72 16.34
N GLU A 82 18.65 12.82 15.61
CA GLU A 82 19.43 13.97 16.11
C GLU A 82 18.77 14.64 17.32
N GLY A 83 17.44 14.77 17.31
CA GLY A 83 16.66 15.27 18.44
C GLY A 83 16.78 14.40 19.69
N ILE A 84 16.70 13.07 19.52
CA ILE A 84 16.89 12.09 20.60
C ILE A 84 18.33 12.17 21.15
N ALA A 85 19.33 12.29 20.27
CA ALA A 85 20.72 12.41 20.69
C ALA A 85 20.99 13.68 21.52
N ARG A 86 20.31 14.79 21.21
CA ARG A 86 20.40 16.04 21.99
C ARG A 86 19.61 16.00 23.29
N GLN A 87 18.46 15.33 23.29
CA GLN A 87 17.54 15.26 24.42
C GLN A 87 17.02 13.82 24.62
N PRO A 88 17.84 12.94 25.23
CA PRO A 88 17.46 11.53 25.41
C PRO A 88 16.25 11.35 26.33
N GLU A 89 16.03 12.28 27.25
CA GLU A 89 14.85 12.27 28.15
C GLU A 89 13.53 12.46 27.40
N ALA A 90 13.55 13.06 26.20
CA ALA A 90 12.38 13.30 25.37
C ALA A 90 12.13 12.20 24.31
N GLU A 91 12.90 11.10 24.34
CA GLU A 91 12.89 10.04 23.32
C GLU A 91 11.49 9.49 23.03
N GLY A 92 10.70 9.20 24.08
CA GLY A 92 9.35 8.67 23.93
C GLY A 92 8.40 9.62 23.18
N LYS A 93 8.50 10.93 23.44
CA LYS A 93 7.67 11.94 22.78
C LYS A 93 8.08 12.16 21.33
N ILE A 94 9.40 12.15 21.06
CA ILE A 94 9.94 12.28 19.70
C ILE A 94 9.54 11.06 18.86
N ARG A 95 9.70 9.84 19.39
CA ARG A 95 9.28 8.61 18.69
C ARG A 95 7.78 8.58 18.42
N GLY A 96 6.95 8.98 19.39
CA GLY A 96 5.50 9.05 19.18
C GLY A 96 5.11 10.01 18.06
N THR A 97 5.71 11.21 18.05
CA THR A 97 5.46 12.22 17.01
C THR A 97 5.99 11.78 15.64
N LEU A 98 7.16 11.15 15.61
CA LEU A 98 7.74 10.57 14.39
C LEU A 98 6.82 9.50 13.81
N LEU A 99 6.41 8.51 14.59
CA LEU A 99 5.56 7.41 14.13
C LEU A 99 4.22 7.91 13.58
N LEU A 100 3.60 8.88 14.25
CA LEU A 100 2.37 9.52 13.75
C LEU A 100 2.61 10.21 12.40
N SER A 101 3.72 10.94 12.27
CA SER A 101 4.07 11.64 11.03
C SER A 101 4.37 10.67 9.89
N LEU A 102 5.09 9.58 10.17
CA LEU A 102 5.38 8.52 9.21
C LEU A 102 4.10 7.81 8.75
N ALA A 103 3.16 7.56 9.67
CA ALA A 103 1.88 6.93 9.35
C ALA A 103 1.02 7.78 8.40
N PHE A 104 0.94 9.10 8.63
CA PHE A 104 0.23 10.00 7.71
C PHE A 104 0.93 10.10 6.35
N MET A 105 2.27 10.06 6.33
CA MET A 105 3.05 10.13 5.09
C MET A 105 2.89 8.88 4.23
N GLU A 106 2.77 7.70 4.84
CA GLU A 106 2.54 6.42 4.13
C GLU A 106 1.17 6.30 3.46
N ALA A 107 0.15 7.04 3.93
CA ALA A 107 -1.17 7.00 3.31
C ALA A 107 -1.12 7.38 1.82
N LEU A 108 -0.22 8.29 1.44
CA LEU A 108 0.00 8.72 0.06
C LEU A 108 0.63 7.61 -0.79
N THR A 109 1.60 6.86 -0.23
CA THR A 109 2.19 5.68 -0.89
C THR A 109 1.14 4.61 -1.14
N ILE A 110 0.28 4.38 -0.15
CA ILE A 110 -0.77 3.37 -0.20
C ILE A 110 -1.78 3.69 -1.30
N TYR A 111 -2.13 4.96 -1.55
CA TYR A 111 -2.99 5.30 -2.69
C TYR A 111 -2.37 4.94 -4.04
N GLY A 112 -1.06 5.17 -4.23
CA GLY A 112 -0.35 4.75 -5.44
C GLY A 112 -0.34 3.23 -5.62
N LEU A 113 -0.17 2.49 -4.51
CA LEU A 113 -0.27 1.04 -4.48
C LEU A 113 -1.68 0.55 -4.84
N VAL A 114 -2.73 1.16 -4.29
CA VAL A 114 -4.13 0.81 -4.58
C VAL A 114 -4.44 1.01 -6.07
N VAL A 115 -4.01 2.12 -6.68
CA VAL A 115 -4.21 2.37 -8.12
C VAL A 115 -3.48 1.33 -8.96
N ALA A 116 -2.23 1.01 -8.62
CA ALA A 116 -1.45 0.01 -9.33
C ALA A 116 -2.10 -1.39 -9.26
N LEU A 117 -2.62 -1.76 -8.09
CA LEU A 117 -3.30 -3.04 -7.90
C LEU A 117 -4.65 -3.07 -8.61
N ALA A 118 -5.40 -1.96 -8.63
CA ALA A 118 -6.62 -1.84 -9.43
C ALA A 118 -6.32 -2.02 -10.94
N LEU A 119 -5.23 -1.44 -11.46
CA LEU A 119 -4.84 -1.63 -12.86
C LEU A 119 -4.40 -3.07 -13.20
N LEU A 120 -3.90 -3.82 -12.22
CA LEU A 120 -3.46 -5.21 -12.42
C LEU A 120 -4.59 -6.23 -12.25
N PHE A 121 -5.47 -6.02 -11.26
CA PHE A 121 -6.44 -7.03 -10.82
C PHE A 121 -7.90 -6.65 -11.06
N ALA A 122 -8.20 -5.38 -11.30
CA ALA A 122 -9.55 -4.86 -11.50
C ALA A 122 -9.57 -3.86 -12.66
N ASN A 123 -8.83 -4.18 -13.73
CA ASN A 123 -8.59 -3.27 -14.82
C ASN A 123 -9.90 -2.96 -15.57
N PRO A 124 -10.40 -1.71 -15.55
CA PRO A 124 -11.68 -1.38 -16.19
C PRO A 124 -11.59 -1.36 -17.73
N PHE A 125 -10.39 -1.52 -18.30
CA PHE A 125 -10.15 -1.47 -19.74
C PHE A 125 -10.01 -2.86 -20.39
N VAL A 126 -10.04 -3.93 -19.61
CA VAL A 126 -9.93 -5.33 -20.06
C VAL A 126 -11.30 -6.01 -20.02
#